data_AF-A0A5K0V227-F1
#
_entry.id   AF-A0A5K0V227-F1
#
_cell.length_a   1.000
_cell.length_b   1.000
_cell.length_c   1.000
_cell.angle_alpha   90.00
_cell.angle_beta   90.00
_cell.angle_gamma   90.00
#
_symmetry.space_group_name_H-M   'P 1'
#
loop_
_entity.id
_entity.type
_entity.pdbx_description
1 polymer ?
#
loop_
_entity_poly.entity_id
_entity_poly.type
_entity_poly.pdbx_seq_one_letter_code
_entity_poly.pdbx_strand_id
1 'polypeptide(L)' 'KNLGEVGREINIEEQVAIFILTVGHNERNRACQNTFRHSGQTISKYVNLILRA' A
#
# COMPACT_ATOMS: atom_id res chain seq x y z
N LYS A 1 -24.20 3.93 -6.77
CA LYS A 1 -23.01 4.66 -6.29
C LYS A 1 -22.32 3.74 -5.29
N ASN A 2 -21.18 3.16 -5.66
CA ASN A 2 -20.55 2.07 -4.92
C ASN A 2 -19.90 2.61 -3.64
N LEU A 3 -20.27 2.05 -2.49
CA LEU A 3 -19.84 2.44 -1.14
C LEU A 3 -18.38 2.07 -0.81
N GLY A 4 -17.51 1.90 -1.81
CA GLY A 4 -16.16 1.34 -1.64
C GLY A 4 -15.00 2.31 -1.78
N GLU A 5 -15.21 3.54 -2.26
CA GLU A 5 -14.12 4.38 -2.79
C GLU A 5 -13.71 5.55 -1.88
N VAL A 6 -14.33 5.71 -0.70
CA VAL A 6 -13.96 6.77 0.25
C VAL A 6 -13.76 6.16 1.64
N GLY A 7 -12.50 5.88 1.97
CA GLY A 7 -12.07 5.76 3.37
C GLY A 7 -12.03 4.36 3.99
N ARG A 8 -11.65 3.30 3.27
CA ARG A 8 -11.22 2.06 3.92
C ARG A 8 -9.77 2.24 4.41
N GLU A 9 -9.58 2.41 5.71
CA GLU A 9 -8.24 2.29 6.30
C GLU A 9 -7.70 0.88 5.99
N ILE A 10 -6.50 0.83 5.40
CA ILE A 10 -5.77 -0.41 5.15
C ILE A 10 -5.36 -1.00 6.51
N ASN A 11 -5.58 -2.30 6.72
CA ASN A 11 -5.19 -2.97 7.96
C ASN A 11 -3.66 -3.01 8.13
N ILE A 12 -3.18 -3.17 9.37
CA ILE A 12 -1.73 -3.11 9.64
C ILE A 12 -0.97 -4.22 8.90
N GLU A 13 -1.57 -5.38 8.70
CA GLU A 13 -0.98 -6.51 8.00
C GLU A 13 -0.71 -6.18 6.52
N GLU A 14 -1.66 -5.55 5.84
CA GLU A 14 -1.52 -5.12 4.45
C GLU A 14 -0.55 -3.95 4.33
N GLN A 15 -0.48 -3.04 5.31
CA GLN A 15 0.54 -2.00 5.35
C GLN A 15 1.95 -2.58 5.45
N VAL A 16 2.15 -3.57 6.34
CA VAL A 16 3.43 -4.29 6.49
C VAL A 16 3.74 -5.08 5.22
N ALA A 17 2.75 -5.73 4.60
CA ALA A 17 2.94 -6.43 3.33
C ALA A 17 3.37 -5.49 2.21
N ILE A 18 2.73 -4.31 2.07
CA ILE A 18 3.12 -3.26 1.11
C ILE A 18 4.57 -2.84 1.34
N PHE A 19 4.96 -2.62 2.59
CA PHE A 19 6.32 -2.22 2.96
C PHE A 19 7.35 -3.30 2.59
N ILE A 20 7.13 -4.56 2.98
CA ILE A 20 8.04 -5.67 2.70
C ILE A 20 8.16 -5.91 1.19
N LEU A 21 7.05 -5.88 0.44
CA LEU A 21 7.10 -6.07 -1.01
C LEU A 21 7.89 -4.93 -1.69
N THR A 22 7.58 -3.68 -1.32
CA THR A 22 8.17 -2.51 -1.98
C THR A 22 9.64 -2.30 -1.61
N VAL A 23 9.98 -2.40 -0.32
CA VAL A 23 11.34 -2.13 0.19
C VAL A 23 12.16 -3.40 0.35
N GLY A 24 11.59 -4.46 0.93
CA GLY A 24 12.27 -5.73 1.18
C GLY A 24 12.55 -6.53 -0.09
N HIS A 25 11.63 -6.51 -1.06
CA HIS A 25 11.80 -7.19 -2.35
C HIS A 25 12.15 -6.24 -3.51
N ASN A 26 12.27 -4.94 -3.25
CA ASN A 26 12.54 -3.90 -4.26
C ASN A 26 11.52 -3.94 -5.44
N GLU A 27 10.28 -4.31 -5.14
CA GLU A 27 9.23 -4.34 -6.16
C GLU A 27 8.91 -2.93 -6.65
N ARG A 28 8.66 -2.81 -7.95
CA ARG A 28 8.28 -1.51 -8.54
C ARG A 28 6.91 -1.12 -8.01
N ASN A 29 6.71 0.17 -7.74
CA ASN A 29 5.42 0.71 -7.29
C ASN A 29 4.25 0.27 -8.21
N ARG A 30 4.46 0.19 -9.52
CA ARG A 30 3.45 -0.34 -10.47
C ARG A 30 3.07 -1.80 -10.20
N ALA A 31 4.01 -2.67 -9.83
CA ALA A 31 3.71 -4.05 -9.48
C ALA A 31 2.89 -4.11 -8.18
N CYS A 32 3.28 -3.32 -7.17
CA CYS A 32 2.52 -3.20 -5.93
C CYS A 32 1.09 -2.66 -6.14
N GLN A 33 0.90 -1.69 -7.04
CA GLN A 33 -0.43 -1.20 -7.40
C GLN A 33 -1.33 -2.31 -7.95
N ASN A 34 -0.78 -3.19 -8.79
CA ASN A 34 -1.53 -4.32 -9.33
C ASN A 34 -1.83 -5.37 -8.24
N THR A 35 -0.85 -5.68 -7.38
CA THR A 35 -0.99 -6.68 -6.31
C THR A 35 -2.03 -6.27 -5.27
N PHE A 36 -1.95 -5.04 -4.76
CA PHE A 36 -2.82 -4.57 -3.67
C PHE A 36 -4.04 -3.80 -4.16
N ARG A 37 -4.16 -3.56 -5.47
CA ARG A 37 -5.27 -2.83 -6.10
C ARG A 37 -5.47 -1.42 -5.56
N HIS A 38 -4.36 -0.78 -5.19
CA HIS A 38 -4.34 0.59 -4.69
C HIS A 38 -3.58 1.52 -5.64
N SER A 39 -3.84 2.81 -5.52
CA SER A 39 -3.09 3.83 -6.26
C SER A 39 -1.61 3.86 -5.83
N GLY A 40 -0.71 4.32 -6.70
CA GLY A 40 0.69 4.48 -6.35
C GLY A 40 0.91 5.48 -5.20
N GLN A 41 0.01 6.46 -5.04
CA GLN A 41 0.00 7.38 -3.91
C GLN A 41 -0.29 6.65 -2.60
N THR A 42 -1.27 5.75 -2.60
CA THR A 42 -1.61 4.90 -1.44
C THR A 42 -0.44 4.00 -1.06
N ILE A 43 0.20 3.35 -2.04
CA ILE A 43 1.41 2.54 -1.82
C ILE A 43 2.50 3.39 -1.14
N SER A 44 2.84 4.55 -1.71
CA SER A 44 3.84 5.44 -1.15
C SER A 44 3.47 5.95 0.26
N LYS A 45 2.19 6.24 0.51
CA LYS A 45 1.70 6.68 1.82
C LYS A 45 2.01 5.64 2.90
N TYR A 46 1.67 4.38 2.66
CA TYR A 46 1.82 3.33 3.68
C TYR A 46 3.27 2.86 3.85
N VAL A 47 4.08 2.87 2.78
CA VAL A 47 5.54 2.69 2.92
C VAL A 47 6.13 3.77 3.85
N ASN A 48 5.77 5.04 3.65
CA ASN A 48 6.26 6.13 4.51
C ASN A 48 5.71 6.07 5.93
N LEU A 49 4.48 5.57 6.11
CA LEU A 49 3.88 5.44 7.43
C LEU A 49 4.59 4.36 8.26
N ILE A 50 4.88 3.19 7.67
CA ILE A 50 5.65 2.13 8.33
C ILE A 50 7.09 2.55 8.62
N LEU A 51 7.73 3.33 7.74
CA LEU A 51 9.08 3.86 7.98
C LEU A 51 9.17 4.87 9.13
N ARG A 52 8.04 5.47 9.52
CA ARG A 52 7.96 6.52 10.56
C ARG A 52 7.35 6.03 11.88
N ALA A 53 6.88 4.78 11.91
CA ALA A 53 6.38 4.12 13.12
C ALA A 53 7.55 3.66 14.00
#